data_AF-A0A484ABT4-F1
#
_entry.id   AF-A0A484ABT4-F1
#
_cell.length_a   1.000
_cell.length_b   1.000
_cell.length_c   1.000
_cell.angle_alpha   90.00
_cell.angle_beta   90.00
_cell.angle_gamma   90.00
#
_symmetry.space_group_name_H-M   'P 1'
#
loop_
_entity.id
_entity.type
_entity.pdbx_description
1 polymer ?
#
loop_
_entity_poly.entity_id
_entity_poly.type
_entity_poly.pdbx_seq_one_letter_code
_entity_poly.pdbx_strand_id
1 'polypeptide(L)'
;MRYVKISLSVATFLLFWYVSSFFTGCSDGWGSSSIGLRGACSYHGGVSKLPIIIIFLGLIASFFVFFLFPDSESATSKKDTFPVVNKESNESIPKIKTNTHNEIKVKRELKIEIENLNDKKFSKIFIYSDGLFIKEFNPENKMRVSTKRINKNKILKISNLLREGKGGAINPILDVEAKGYLVRLFENHAHESKTYFIDRSEKQAFSDIKELINSV
;
A
#
# COMPACT_ATOMS: atom_id res chain seq x y z
N MET A 1 -4.60 -5.90 -14.67
CA MET A 1 -5.89 -5.21 -14.41
C MET A 1 -5.71 -3.88 -13.66
N ARG A 2 -4.82 -3.76 -12.66
CA ARG A 2 -4.45 -2.44 -12.07
C ARG A 2 -4.04 -1.37 -13.08
N TYR A 3 -3.26 -1.74 -14.10
CA TYR A 3 -2.85 -0.80 -15.16
C TYR A 3 -4.01 -0.32 -16.04
N VAL A 4 -5.08 -1.11 -16.22
CA VAL A 4 -6.24 -0.74 -17.04
C VAL A 4 -7.09 0.32 -16.35
N LYS A 5 -7.29 0.19 -15.03
CA LYS A 5 -8.00 1.20 -14.24
C LYS A 5 -7.21 2.51 -14.15
N ILE A 6 -5.89 2.41 -13.96
CA ILE A 6 -5.00 3.57 -13.97
C ILE A 6 -5.03 4.22 -15.36
N SER A 7 -4.92 3.45 -16.44
CA SER A 7 -4.98 4.02 -17.79
C SER A 7 -6.33 4.67 -18.10
N LEU A 8 -7.44 4.08 -17.65
CA LEU A 8 -8.79 4.63 -17.86
C LEU A 8 -9.03 5.91 -17.05
N SER A 9 -8.55 5.94 -15.81
CA SER A 9 -8.60 7.12 -14.93
C SER A 9 -7.74 8.27 -15.48
N VAL A 10 -6.53 7.96 -15.95
CA VAL A 10 -5.64 8.94 -16.62
C VAL A 10 -6.23 9.42 -17.93
N ALA A 11 -6.77 8.52 -18.77
CA ALA A 11 -7.42 8.89 -20.03
C ALA A 11 -8.63 9.81 -19.80
N THR A 12 -9.44 9.54 -18.77
CA THR A 12 -10.55 10.41 -18.38
C THR A 12 -10.05 11.80 -18.00
N PHE A 13 -9.01 11.92 -17.18
CA PHE A 13 -8.45 13.23 -16.83
C PHE A 13 -7.90 13.97 -18.06
N LEU A 14 -7.17 13.29 -18.94
CA LEU A 14 -6.62 13.87 -20.16
C LEU A 14 -7.71 14.34 -21.13
N LEU A 15 -8.85 13.64 -21.18
CA LEU A 15 -10.01 14.06 -21.96
C LEU A 15 -10.57 15.40 -21.45
N PHE A 16 -10.78 15.54 -20.14
CA PHE A 16 -11.26 16.81 -19.56
C PHE A 16 -10.24 17.93 -19.71
N TRP A 17 -8.95 17.63 -19.60
CA TRP A 17 -7.88 18.58 -19.88
C TRP A 17 -7.91 19.07 -21.34
N TYR A 18 -8.07 18.14 -22.28
CA TYR A 18 -8.19 18.48 -23.70
C TYR A 18 -9.44 19.31 -23.99
N VAL A 19 -10.59 18.93 -23.46
CA VAL A 19 -11.84 19.70 -23.60
C VAL A 19 -11.71 21.10 -23.00
N SER A 20 -11.05 21.23 -21.85
CA SER A 20 -10.78 22.51 -21.19
C SER A 20 -10.04 23.51 -22.09
N SER A 21 -9.16 23.02 -22.98
CA SER A 21 -8.42 23.88 -23.92
C SER A 21 -9.31 24.64 -24.91
N PHE A 22 -10.52 24.15 -25.20
CA PHE A 22 -11.47 24.84 -26.09
C PHE A 22 -12.17 26.03 -25.42
N PHE A 23 -12.10 26.14 -24.09
CA PHE A 23 -12.78 27.18 -23.31
C PHE A 23 -11.82 28.24 -22.77
N THR A 24 -10.59 28.27 -23.27
CA THR A 24 -9.60 29.30 -22.93
C THR A 24 -9.97 30.62 -23.61
N GLY A 25 -9.83 31.74 -22.91
CA GLY A 25 -10.13 33.06 -23.46
C GLY A 25 -10.77 33.99 -22.44
N CYS A 26 -11.47 35.01 -22.93
CA CYS A 26 -12.26 35.90 -22.09
C CYS A 26 -13.59 35.25 -21.68
N SER A 27 -14.24 35.77 -20.63
CA SER A 27 -15.41 35.15 -20.02
C SER A 27 -16.64 35.11 -20.92
N ASP A 28 -16.71 35.94 -21.94
CA ASP A 28 -17.78 36.00 -22.93
C ASP A 28 -17.48 35.17 -24.20
N GLY A 29 -16.36 34.43 -24.21
CA GLY A 29 -15.94 33.60 -25.34
C GLY A 29 -15.14 34.34 -26.42
N TRP A 30 -14.84 35.62 -26.23
CA TRP A 30 -14.03 36.36 -27.20
C TRP A 30 -12.54 35.99 -27.09
N GLY A 31 -11.94 35.67 -28.24
CA GLY A 31 -10.50 35.41 -28.36
C GLY A 31 -9.76 36.70 -28.68
N SER A 32 -9.24 37.39 -27.67
CA SER A 32 -8.34 38.52 -27.90
C SER A 32 -6.96 38.01 -28.31
N SER A 33 -6.39 38.51 -29.42
CA SER A 33 -5.02 38.19 -29.84
C SER A 33 -3.95 38.63 -28.83
N SER A 34 -4.34 39.41 -27.81
CA SER A 34 -3.51 39.87 -26.70
C SER A 34 -3.67 39.03 -25.41
N ILE A 35 -4.14 37.77 -25.50
CA ILE A 35 -4.25 36.85 -24.35
C ILE A 35 -2.91 36.77 -23.58
N GLY A 36 -2.95 37.09 -22.28
CA GLY A 36 -1.77 37.13 -21.40
C GLY A 36 -1.23 38.53 -21.12
N LEU A 37 -1.68 39.57 -21.83
CA LEU A 37 -1.38 40.97 -21.52
C LEU A 37 -2.39 41.54 -20.50
N ARG A 38 -1.91 42.39 -19.58
CA ARG A 38 -2.78 43.09 -18.62
C ARG A 38 -3.85 43.87 -19.40
N GLY A 39 -5.13 43.61 -19.10
CA GLY A 39 -6.26 44.34 -19.66
C GLY A 39 -6.97 43.68 -20.84
N ALA A 40 -6.45 42.59 -21.42
CA ALA A 40 -6.97 42.00 -22.65
C ALA A 40 -8.43 41.49 -22.55
N CYS A 41 -8.88 41.10 -21.34
CA CYS A 41 -10.25 40.65 -21.10
C CYS A 41 -11.06 41.59 -20.17
N SER A 42 -10.56 42.79 -19.86
CA SER A 42 -11.22 43.68 -18.89
C SER A 42 -12.63 44.14 -19.34
N TYR A 43 -12.83 44.32 -20.64
CA TYR A 43 -14.14 44.65 -21.23
C TYR A 43 -15.05 43.44 -21.43
N HIS A 44 -14.49 42.24 -21.29
CA HIS A 44 -15.13 40.96 -21.61
C HIS A 44 -15.44 40.13 -20.35
N GLY A 45 -15.62 40.80 -19.21
CA GLY A 45 -15.90 40.15 -17.92
C GLY A 45 -14.70 39.45 -17.27
N GLY A 46 -13.49 39.68 -17.79
CA GLY A 46 -12.26 39.07 -17.29
C GLY A 46 -11.94 37.73 -17.95
N VAL A 47 -10.91 37.05 -17.42
CA VAL A 47 -10.45 35.76 -17.95
C VAL A 47 -11.44 34.66 -17.59
N SER A 48 -11.72 33.78 -18.55
CA SER A 48 -12.59 32.61 -18.36
C SER A 48 -12.09 31.71 -17.23
N LYS A 49 -12.99 31.40 -16.29
CA LYS A 49 -12.76 30.41 -15.21
C LYS A 49 -13.26 29.02 -15.59
N LEU A 50 -13.97 28.88 -16.72
CA LEU A 50 -14.52 27.61 -17.20
C LEU A 50 -13.44 26.52 -17.32
N PRO A 51 -12.26 26.79 -17.91
CA PRO A 51 -11.19 25.81 -18.02
C PRO A 51 -10.79 25.20 -16.67
N ILE A 52 -10.71 26.03 -15.64
CA ILE A 52 -10.34 25.62 -14.28
C ILE A 52 -11.44 24.72 -13.70
N ILE A 53 -12.70 25.11 -13.85
CA ILE A 53 -13.86 24.31 -13.37
C ILE A 53 -13.90 22.95 -14.07
N ILE A 54 -13.69 22.91 -15.39
CA ILE A 54 -13.66 21.66 -16.19
C ILE A 54 -12.52 20.76 -15.73
N ILE A 55 -11.33 21.31 -15.43
CA ILE A 55 -10.20 20.52 -14.90
C ILE A 55 -10.54 19.93 -13.52
N PHE A 56 -11.17 20.69 -12.62
CA PHE A 56 -11.62 20.18 -11.32
C PHE A 56 -12.66 19.06 -11.47
N LEU A 57 -13.62 19.21 -12.38
CA LEU A 57 -14.58 18.15 -12.70
C LEU A 57 -13.88 16.91 -13.26
N GLY A 58 -12.85 17.09 -14.09
CA GLY A 58 -12.02 16.01 -14.60
C GLY A 58 -11.28 15.23 -13.50
N LEU A 59 -10.75 15.92 -12.48
CA LEU A 59 -10.12 15.28 -11.33
C LEU A 59 -11.13 14.45 -10.52
N ILE A 60 -12.31 15.01 -10.26
CA ILE A 60 -13.39 14.33 -9.54
C ILE A 60 -13.86 13.10 -10.34
N ALA A 61 -14.13 13.25 -11.64
CA ALA A 61 -14.53 12.15 -12.51
C ALA A 61 -13.45 11.06 -12.60
N SER A 62 -12.18 11.43 -12.73
CA SER A 62 -11.04 10.51 -12.77
C SER A 62 -10.91 9.71 -11.47
N PHE A 63 -11.14 10.36 -10.31
CA PHE A 63 -11.20 9.71 -9.01
C PHE A 63 -12.37 8.71 -8.96
N PHE A 64 -13.58 9.12 -9.32
CA PHE A 64 -14.74 8.22 -9.34
C PHE A 64 -14.54 7.03 -10.28
N VAL A 65 -14.03 7.23 -11.49
CA VAL A 65 -13.71 6.14 -12.44
C VAL A 65 -12.69 5.15 -11.84
N PHE A 66 -11.70 5.63 -11.10
CA PHE A 66 -10.74 4.74 -10.45
C PHE A 66 -11.39 3.83 -9.38
N PHE A 67 -12.39 4.34 -8.66
CA PHE A 67 -13.09 3.63 -7.58
C PHE A 67 -14.29 2.80 -8.06
N LEU A 68 -15.03 3.24 -9.08
CA LEU A 68 -16.27 2.61 -9.55
C LEU A 68 -16.04 1.44 -10.50
N PHE A 69 -14.90 1.37 -11.19
CA PHE A 69 -14.63 0.27 -12.11
C PHE A 69 -13.96 -0.89 -11.34
N PRO A 70 -14.67 -2.02 -11.08
CA PRO A 70 -14.05 -3.24 -10.58
C PRO A 70 -13.09 -3.82 -11.64
N ASP A 71 -12.20 -4.73 -11.23
CA ASP A 71 -11.30 -5.38 -12.18
C ASP A 71 -12.16 -6.25 -13.10
N SER A 72 -12.41 -5.79 -14.32
CA SER A 72 -13.21 -6.56 -15.27
C SER A 72 -12.44 -7.81 -15.68
N GLU A 73 -12.86 -8.97 -15.18
CA GLU A 73 -12.52 -10.24 -15.83
C GLU A 73 -13.04 -10.16 -17.26
N SER A 74 -12.11 -10.20 -18.21
CA SER A 74 -12.45 -10.38 -19.62
C SER A 74 -12.97 -11.81 -19.75
N ALA A 75 -14.29 -11.96 -19.62
CA ALA A 75 -15.00 -13.13 -20.07
C ALA A 75 -14.94 -13.17 -21.62
N THR A 76 -13.79 -13.54 -22.17
CA THR A 76 -13.75 -14.11 -23.52
C THR A 76 -14.25 -15.55 -23.43
N SER A 77 -15.58 -15.66 -23.50
CA SER A 77 -16.36 -16.65 -24.25
C SER A 77 -15.67 -17.97 -24.62
N LYS A 78 -15.91 -18.98 -23.78
CA LYS A 78 -16.24 -20.38 -24.07
C LYS A 78 -16.35 -20.76 -25.57
N LYS A 79 -15.51 -21.71 -25.99
CA LYS A 79 -15.92 -22.87 -26.80
C LYS A 79 -14.85 -23.94 -26.69
N ASP A 80 -15.06 -24.91 -25.82
CA ASP A 80 -14.57 -26.26 -26.04
C ASP A 80 -15.71 -27.23 -25.78
N THR A 81 -16.18 -27.78 -26.89
CA THR A 81 -17.08 -28.91 -26.99
C THR A 81 -16.53 -30.08 -26.17
N PHE A 82 -17.32 -30.60 -25.24
CA PHE A 82 -17.03 -31.90 -24.63
C PHE A 82 -17.20 -33.01 -25.68
N PRO A 83 -16.22 -33.92 -25.84
CA PRO A 83 -16.53 -35.28 -26.23
C PRO A 83 -16.66 -36.15 -24.98
N VAL A 84 -17.83 -36.77 -24.86
CA VAL A 84 -18.07 -37.96 -24.07
C VAL A 84 -17.31 -39.13 -24.70
N VAL A 85 -16.40 -39.77 -23.97
CA VAL A 85 -15.99 -41.17 -24.21
C VAL A 85 -15.66 -41.86 -22.88
N ASN A 86 -16.40 -42.93 -22.60
CA ASN A 86 -16.23 -43.88 -21.50
C ASN A 86 -15.02 -44.82 -21.73
N LYS A 87 -14.31 -45.22 -20.66
CA LYS A 87 -14.14 -46.65 -20.27
C LYS A 87 -13.29 -46.85 -19.01
N GLU A 88 -13.68 -47.89 -18.29
CA GLU A 88 -13.12 -48.46 -17.06
C GLU A 88 -11.66 -48.92 -17.15
N SER A 89 -10.96 -48.88 -16.00
CA SER A 89 -10.35 -50.03 -15.31
C SER A 89 -8.98 -49.72 -14.67
N ASN A 90 -8.92 -50.08 -13.37
CA ASN A 90 -7.81 -50.66 -12.61
C ASN A 90 -6.52 -49.85 -12.36
N GLU A 91 -6.40 -49.43 -11.09
CA GLU A 91 -5.26 -49.68 -10.20
C GLU A 91 -3.84 -49.41 -10.73
N SER A 92 -3.30 -48.24 -10.38
CA SER A 92 -1.94 -48.09 -9.85
C SER A 92 -1.75 -46.66 -9.34
N ILE A 93 -1.19 -46.54 -8.13
CA ILE A 93 -0.87 -45.27 -7.47
C ILE A 93 -0.02 -44.40 -8.40
N PRO A 94 -0.48 -43.22 -8.86
CA PRO A 94 0.39 -42.29 -9.54
C PRO A 94 1.07 -41.40 -8.49
N LYS A 95 2.39 -41.55 -8.38
CA LYS A 95 3.30 -40.55 -7.81
C LYS A 95 2.86 -39.17 -8.28
N ILE A 96 2.33 -38.36 -7.37
CA ILE A 96 2.05 -36.95 -7.63
C ILE A 96 3.41 -36.28 -7.79
N LYS A 97 3.84 -36.17 -9.05
CA LYS A 97 4.76 -35.12 -9.47
C LYS A 97 4.00 -33.83 -9.20
N THR A 98 4.33 -33.17 -8.09
CA THR A 98 3.89 -31.80 -7.81
C THR A 98 4.50 -30.90 -8.87
N ASN A 99 3.79 -30.76 -9.99
CA ASN A 99 4.12 -29.78 -11.00
C ASN A 99 3.88 -28.39 -10.41
N THR A 100 5.00 -27.70 -10.35
CA THR A 100 5.29 -26.40 -9.83
C THR A 100 4.44 -25.29 -10.48
N HIS A 101 4.28 -24.20 -9.72
CA HIS A 101 3.93 -22.85 -10.17
C HIS A 101 2.48 -22.57 -10.57
N ASN A 102 1.57 -22.73 -9.62
CA ASN A 102 0.58 -21.68 -9.38
C ASN A 102 0.96 -20.93 -8.11
N GLU A 103 1.96 -20.04 -8.22
CA GLU A 103 2.19 -19.02 -7.20
C GLU A 103 0.98 -18.09 -7.20
N ILE A 104 0.01 -18.38 -6.33
CA ILE A 104 -0.90 -17.36 -5.83
C ILE A 104 0.00 -16.23 -5.34
N LYS A 105 0.03 -15.11 -6.06
CA LYS A 105 0.87 -13.96 -5.74
C LYS A 105 0.29 -13.30 -4.49
N VAL A 106 0.54 -13.90 -3.33
CA VAL A 106 0.13 -13.39 -2.02
C VAL A 106 0.74 -12.01 -1.89
N LYS A 107 -0.11 -10.99 -1.82
CA LYS A 107 0.29 -9.60 -1.67
C LYS A 107 1.13 -9.49 -0.39
N ARG A 108 2.36 -9.00 -0.52
CA ARG A 108 3.24 -8.72 0.63
C ARG A 108 2.62 -7.56 1.41
N GLU A 109 2.38 -7.77 2.70
CA GLU A 109 1.78 -6.79 3.60
C GLU A 109 2.66 -6.59 4.81
N LEU A 110 2.81 -5.34 5.25
CA LEU A 110 3.46 -5.06 6.52
C LEU A 110 2.57 -5.59 7.65
N LYS A 111 3.15 -6.36 8.57
CA LYS A 111 2.45 -6.92 9.73
C LYS A 111 2.93 -6.31 11.03
N ILE A 112 4.22 -6.03 11.15
CA ILE A 112 4.82 -5.52 12.38
C ILE A 112 5.89 -4.47 12.05
N GLU A 113 5.86 -3.33 12.75
CA GLU A 113 6.95 -2.36 12.83
C GLU A 113 7.47 -2.31 14.28
N ILE A 114 8.78 -2.34 14.46
CA ILE A 114 9.42 -2.21 15.79
C ILE A 114 10.44 -1.08 15.72
N GLU A 115 10.31 -0.13 16.64
CA GLU A 115 11.22 0.99 16.81
C GLU A 115 11.88 0.92 18.19
N ASN A 116 13.20 1.03 18.22
CA ASN A 116 13.97 1.01 19.45
C ASN A 116 14.17 2.45 19.96
N LEU A 117 13.59 2.75 21.12
CA LEU A 117 13.67 4.08 21.74
C LEU A 117 14.91 4.26 22.64
N ASN A 118 15.71 3.20 22.85
CA ASN A 118 16.93 3.27 23.68
C ASN A 118 18.16 3.81 22.95
N ASP A 119 18.22 3.69 21.63
CA ASP A 119 19.46 3.85 20.89
C ASP A 119 19.38 5.06 19.94
N LYS A 120 20.28 6.03 20.10
CA LYS A 120 20.44 7.17 19.17
C LYS A 120 20.81 6.70 17.76
N LYS A 121 21.28 5.45 17.63
CA LYS A 121 21.46 4.75 16.36
C LYS A 121 20.12 4.15 15.95
N PHE A 122 19.24 5.00 15.43
CA PHE A 122 17.89 4.65 14.98
C PHE A 122 17.82 3.24 14.40
N SER A 123 17.11 2.33 15.08
CA SER A 123 16.91 0.96 14.61
C SER A 123 15.42 0.69 14.40
N LYS A 124 14.99 0.69 13.15
CA LYS A 124 13.62 0.31 12.76
C LYS A 124 13.60 -1.03 12.10
N ILE A 125 12.59 -1.81 12.41
CA ILE A 125 12.43 -3.17 11.90
C ILE A 125 11.04 -3.34 11.33
N PHE A 126 10.98 -3.90 10.13
CA PHE A 126 9.74 -4.16 9.39
C PHE A 126 9.62 -5.65 9.10
N ILE A 127 8.45 -6.21 9.42
CA ILE A 127 8.15 -7.62 9.23
C ILE A 127 6.91 -7.75 8.34
N TYR A 128 7.05 -8.50 7.25
CA TYR A 128 5.99 -8.68 6.26
C TYR A 128 5.35 -10.07 6.30
N SER A 129 4.15 -10.18 5.72
CA SER A 129 3.33 -11.39 5.64
C SER A 129 4.02 -12.59 4.97
N ASP A 130 4.96 -12.33 4.06
CA ASP A 130 5.73 -13.36 3.35
C ASP A 130 7.00 -13.79 4.10
N GLY A 131 7.22 -13.29 5.32
CA GLY A 131 8.39 -13.57 6.13
C GLY A 131 9.59 -12.68 5.81
N LEU A 132 9.44 -11.66 4.97
CA LEU A 132 10.49 -10.66 4.75
C LEU A 132 10.68 -9.84 6.03
N PHE A 133 11.94 -9.71 6.45
CA PHE A 133 12.38 -8.92 7.58
C PHE A 133 13.39 -7.88 7.08
N ILE A 134 13.14 -6.60 7.37
CA ILE A 134 14.02 -5.48 7.03
C ILE A 134 14.43 -4.79 8.31
N LYS A 135 15.72 -4.53 8.49
CA LYS A 135 16.29 -3.81 9.63
C LYS A 135 17.06 -2.60 9.11
N GLU A 136 16.56 -1.42 9.42
CA GLU A 136 17.22 -0.15 9.19
C GLU A 136 17.98 0.23 10.46
N PHE A 137 19.26 0.55 10.34
CA PHE A 137 20.09 0.95 11.47
C PHE A 137 21.12 1.99 11.07
N ASN A 138 21.51 2.86 12.00
CA ASN A 138 22.42 3.97 11.74
C ASN A 138 23.74 3.86 12.53
N PRO A 139 24.68 2.98 12.11
CA PRO A 139 26.02 3.00 12.67
C PRO A 139 26.77 4.23 12.10
N GLU A 140 27.17 5.16 12.97
CA GLU A 140 28.06 6.27 12.61
C GLU A 140 27.44 7.33 11.68
N ASN A 141 26.16 7.67 11.89
CA ASN A 141 25.41 8.65 11.08
C ASN A 141 25.27 8.29 9.58
N LYS A 142 25.50 7.02 9.22
CA LYS A 142 25.20 6.46 7.90
C LYS A 142 24.09 5.42 8.00
N MET A 143 22.96 5.69 7.35
CA MET A 143 21.85 4.75 7.29
C MET A 143 22.25 3.47 6.54
N ARG A 144 22.06 2.31 7.18
CA ARG A 144 22.26 0.98 6.62
C ARG A 144 20.98 0.18 6.69
N VAL A 145 20.79 -0.70 5.72
CA VAL A 145 19.63 -1.60 5.65
C VAL A 145 20.14 -3.03 5.54
N SER A 146 19.61 -3.90 6.40
CA SER A 146 19.81 -5.35 6.34
C SER A 146 18.46 -6.02 6.04
N THR A 147 18.47 -7.06 5.22
CA THR A 147 17.26 -7.80 4.83
C THR A 147 17.49 -9.28 5.03
N LYS A 148 16.50 -9.97 5.61
CA LYS A 148 16.52 -11.43 5.82
C LYS A 148 15.12 -12.01 5.62
N ARG A 149 15.03 -13.31 5.37
CA ARG A 149 13.77 -14.06 5.48
C ARG A 149 13.73 -14.81 6.81
N ILE A 150 12.63 -14.68 7.53
CA ILE A 150 12.39 -15.38 8.80
C ILE A 150 11.19 -16.31 8.67
N ASN A 151 11.15 -17.34 9.52
CA ASN A 151 10.07 -18.31 9.54
C ASN A 151 8.76 -17.66 10.02
N LYS A 152 7.67 -17.85 9.27
CA LYS A 152 6.34 -17.31 9.56
C LYS A 152 5.81 -17.68 10.95
N ASN A 153 6.20 -18.85 11.49
CA ASN A 153 5.77 -19.29 12.82
C ASN A 153 6.32 -18.38 13.94
N LYS A 154 7.53 -17.83 13.77
CA LYS A 154 8.09 -16.87 14.74
C LYS A 154 7.30 -15.55 14.73
N ILE A 155 6.86 -15.11 13.56
CA ILE A 155 6.03 -13.91 13.39
C ILE A 155 4.69 -14.08 14.12
N LEU A 156 4.04 -15.24 13.91
CA LEU A 156 2.74 -15.53 14.52
C LEU A 156 2.81 -15.56 16.05
N LYS A 157 3.89 -16.13 16.61
CA LYS A 157 4.12 -16.15 18.06
C LYS A 157 4.16 -14.74 18.64
N ILE A 158 4.89 -13.83 18.00
CA ILE A 158 5.04 -12.44 18.47
C ILE A 158 3.72 -11.68 18.33
N SER A 159 3.01 -11.83 17.20
CA SER A 159 1.71 -11.20 17.05
C SER A 159 0.70 -11.66 18.10
N ASN A 160 0.73 -12.93 18.50
CA ASN A 160 -0.15 -13.46 19.53
C ASN A 160 0.22 -12.94 20.93
N LEU A 161 1.52 -12.91 21.27
CA LEU A 161 2.00 -12.34 22.53
C LEU A 161 1.56 -10.89 22.72
N LEU A 162 1.60 -10.10 21.65
CA LEU A 162 1.17 -8.70 21.64
C LEU A 162 -0.36 -8.56 21.71
N ARG A 163 -1.12 -9.44 21.05
CA ARG A 163 -2.60 -9.43 21.08
C ARG A 163 -3.18 -9.90 22.41
N GLU A 164 -2.51 -10.82 23.11
CA GLU A 164 -2.93 -11.35 24.41
C GLU A 164 -2.77 -10.34 25.58
N GLY A 165 -2.35 -9.10 25.29
CA GLY A 165 -2.37 -8.01 26.28
C GLY A 165 -1.34 -8.17 27.39
N LYS A 166 -0.33 -9.03 27.21
CA LYS A 166 0.83 -9.11 28.12
C LYS A 166 1.85 -7.98 27.91
N GLY A 167 1.60 -7.11 26.92
CA GLY A 167 2.29 -5.84 26.71
C GLY A 167 1.39 -4.70 27.16
N GLY A 168 1.68 -4.21 28.35
CA GLY A 168 0.89 -3.35 29.23
C GLY A 168 0.29 -2.11 28.60
N ALA A 169 -0.63 -1.56 29.39
CA ALA A 169 -1.50 -0.45 29.06
C ALA A 169 -0.81 0.67 28.29
N ILE A 170 -1.50 1.10 27.24
CA ILE A 170 -1.21 2.30 26.45
C ILE A 170 -1.16 3.48 27.41
N ASN A 171 0.03 3.92 27.79
CA ASN A 171 0.21 5.28 28.26
C ASN A 171 0.57 6.13 27.04
N PRO A 172 -0.16 7.22 26.74
CA PRO A 172 0.34 8.23 25.82
C PRO A 172 1.71 8.65 26.35
N ILE A 173 2.72 8.61 25.49
CA ILE A 173 4.08 9.03 25.82
C ILE A 173 4.00 10.48 26.34
N LEU A 174 4.06 10.62 27.67
CA LEU A 174 4.15 11.90 28.38
C LEU A 174 5.60 12.22 28.75
N ASP A 175 6.53 11.29 28.51
CA ASP A 175 7.90 11.42 28.94
C ASP A 175 8.89 11.07 27.81
N VAL A 176 9.79 12.02 27.54
CA VAL A 176 10.80 11.97 26.47
C VAL A 176 11.90 10.94 26.80
N GLU A 177 11.89 10.37 28.01
CA GLU A 177 12.91 9.44 28.51
C GLU A 177 12.52 7.95 28.47
N ALA A 178 11.36 7.60 27.90
CA ALA A 178 10.88 6.22 27.87
C ALA A 178 11.81 5.26 27.10
N LYS A 179 12.45 4.34 27.83
CA LYS A 179 13.46 3.40 27.34
C LYS A 179 12.85 2.03 27.03
N GLY A 180 12.57 1.73 25.75
CA GLY A 180 11.88 0.50 25.36
C GLY A 180 11.78 0.26 23.86
N TYR A 181 10.84 -0.60 23.47
CA TYR A 181 10.45 -0.85 22.08
C TYR A 181 9.03 -0.31 21.83
N LEU A 182 8.88 0.49 20.78
CA LEU A 182 7.57 0.84 20.24
C LEU A 182 7.22 -0.18 19.15
N VAL A 183 6.15 -0.94 19.34
CA VAL A 183 5.72 -1.99 18.43
C VAL A 183 4.38 -1.63 17.82
N ARG A 184 4.28 -1.59 16.50
CA ARG A 184 3.03 -1.38 15.77
C ARG A 184 2.62 -2.66 15.07
N LEU A 185 1.43 -3.15 15.37
CA LEU A 185 0.79 -4.26 14.69
C LEU A 185 -0.16 -3.74 13.63
N PHE A 186 0.01 -4.17 12.39
CA PHE A 186 -0.79 -3.74 11.26
C PHE A 186 -1.87 -4.77 10.92
N GLU A 187 -3.12 -4.30 10.89
CA GLU A 187 -4.32 -5.05 10.51
C GLU A 187 -4.87 -4.48 9.19
N ASN A 188 -5.83 -5.17 8.57
CA ASN A 188 -6.54 -4.70 7.37
C ASN A 188 -5.59 -4.19 6.26
N HIS A 189 -4.65 -5.03 5.80
CA HIS A 189 -3.66 -4.67 4.78
C HIS A 189 -2.78 -3.44 5.11
N ALA A 190 -2.50 -3.21 6.40
CA ALA A 190 -1.78 -2.06 6.93
C ALA A 190 -2.52 -0.71 6.83
N HIS A 191 -3.84 -0.74 6.70
CA HIS A 191 -4.68 0.46 6.85
C HIS A 191 -4.91 0.84 8.31
N GLU A 192 -4.85 -0.13 9.22
CA GLU A 192 -5.03 0.07 10.65
C GLU A 192 -3.82 -0.44 11.40
N SER A 193 -3.45 0.24 12.49
CA SER A 193 -2.37 -0.23 13.35
C SER A 193 -2.69 -0.05 14.82
N LYS A 194 -2.35 -1.05 15.62
CA LYS A 194 -2.35 -0.98 17.09
C LYS A 194 -0.92 -0.80 17.56
N THR A 195 -0.70 0.22 18.39
CA THR A 195 0.63 0.54 18.92
C THR A 195 0.73 0.07 20.36
N TYR A 196 1.83 -0.61 20.67
CA TYR A 196 2.19 -1.14 21.97
C TYR A 196 3.55 -0.58 22.36
N PHE A 197 3.71 -0.22 23.62
CA PHE A 197 5.00 0.14 24.18
C PHE A 197 5.47 -0.98 25.12
N ILE A 198 6.66 -1.50 24.87
CA ILE A 198 7.25 -2.59 25.65
C ILE A 198 8.51 -2.05 26.32
N ASP A 199 8.42 -1.86 27.62
CA ASP A 199 9.54 -1.44 28.44
C ASP A 199 10.40 -2.63 28.91
N ARG A 200 11.50 -2.35 29.61
CA ARG A 200 12.36 -3.40 30.17
C ARG A 200 11.74 -4.15 31.36
N SER A 201 10.69 -3.63 31.98
CA SER A 201 10.02 -4.28 33.11
C SER A 201 9.24 -5.52 32.65
N GLU A 202 8.77 -5.52 31.40
CA GLU A 202 8.18 -6.68 30.72
C GLU A 202 9.23 -7.69 30.23
N LYS A 203 9.91 -8.33 31.18
CA LYS A 203 11.08 -9.20 30.91
C LYS A 203 10.89 -10.19 29.76
N GLN A 204 9.73 -10.85 29.67
CA GLN A 204 9.46 -11.87 28.66
C GLN A 204 9.28 -11.25 27.26
N ALA A 205 8.36 -10.29 27.12
CA ALA A 205 8.08 -9.64 25.83
C ALA A 205 9.30 -8.87 25.31
N PHE A 206 10.02 -8.18 26.20
CA PHE A 206 11.26 -7.49 25.89
C PHE A 206 12.36 -8.46 25.43
N SER A 207 12.49 -9.63 26.08
CA SER A 207 13.45 -10.67 25.69
C SER A 207 13.10 -11.30 24.34
N ASP A 208 11.84 -11.62 24.09
CA ASP A 208 11.39 -12.23 22.84
C ASP A 208 11.62 -11.29 21.64
N ILE A 209 11.36 -9.99 21.81
CA ILE A 209 11.68 -8.98 20.80
C ILE A 209 13.19 -8.88 20.60
N LYS A 210 13.97 -8.80 21.68
CA LYS A 210 15.44 -8.72 21.58
C LYS A 210 16.03 -9.95 20.87
N GLU A 211 15.52 -11.14 21.15
CA GLU A 211 15.92 -12.37 20.46
C GLU A 211 15.60 -12.29 18.96
N LEU A 212 14.39 -11.83 18.59
CA LEU A 212 14.01 -11.64 17.20
C LEU A 212 14.98 -10.70 16.47
N ILE A 213 15.29 -9.55 17.08
CA ILE A 213 16.20 -8.53 16.54
C ILE A 213 17.61 -9.09 16.30
N ASN A 214 18.08 -9.97 17.20
CA ASN A 214 19.42 -10.55 17.15
C ASN A 214 19.49 -11.85 16.32
N SER A 215 18.36 -12.49 16.06
CA SER A 215 18.28 -13.68 15.20
C SER A 215 18.47 -13.37 13.71
N VAL A 216 18.52 -12.09 13.36
CA VAL A 216 18.66 -11.57 12.00
C VAL A 216 20.05 -11.03 11.77
#